data_AF-A0AAE5QF65-F1
#
_entry.id   AF-A0AAE5QF65-F1
#
_cell.length_a   1.000
_cell.length_b   1.000
_cell.length_c   1.000
_cell.angle_alpha   90.00
_cell.angle_beta   90.00
_cell.angle_gamma   90.00
#
_symmetry.space_group_name_H-M   'P 1'
#
loop_
_entity.id
_entity.type
_entity.pdbx_description
1 polymer ?
#
loop_
_entity_poly.entity_id
_entity_poly.type
_entity_poly.pdbx_seq_one_letter_code
_entity_poly.pdbx_strand_id
1 'polypeptide(L)'
;MKNNELVHLLEYASPFSILIVDANNTLLELRCPFNVIGINDHNLILQNEVYVVERIRISKELSVVYEIEQRLFHYYHFDILN
;
A
#
# COMPACT_ATOMS: atom_id res chain seq x y z
N MET A 1 8.11 -18.48 9.96
CA MET A 1 9.19 -17.93 9.13
C MET A 1 10.39 -17.65 10.02
N LYS A 2 11.62 -17.95 9.59
CA LYS A 2 12.82 -17.60 10.38
C LYS A 2 13.19 -16.14 10.13
N ASN A 3 13.77 -15.45 11.12
CA ASN A 3 14.09 -14.01 11.02
C ASN A 3 14.93 -13.65 9.78
N ASN A 4 15.83 -14.54 9.34
CA ASN A 4 16.71 -14.27 8.20
C ASN A 4 15.96 -14.26 6.85
N GLU A 5 14.90 -15.06 6.73
CA GLU A 5 14.05 -15.08 5.52
C GLU A 5 13.22 -13.80 5.39
N LEU A 6 12.78 -13.25 6.53
CA LEU A 6 12.06 -11.99 6.58
C LEU A 6 12.93 -10.81 6.15
N VAL A 7 14.17 -10.76 6.64
CA VAL A 7 15.13 -9.70 6.28
C VAL A 7 15.38 -9.70 4.78
N HIS A 8 15.63 -10.87 4.18
CA HIS A 8 15.82 -10.97 2.74
C HIS A 8 14.60 -10.53 1.92
N LEU A 9 13.38 -10.83 2.37
CA LEU A 9 12.18 -10.37 1.68
C LEU A 9 12.07 -8.83 1.71
N LEU A 10 12.40 -8.22 2.84
CA LEU A 10 12.32 -6.78 3.03
C LEU A 10 13.40 -6.00 2.24
N GLU A 11 14.52 -6.62 1.86
CA GLU A 11 15.53 -6.00 0.99
C GLU A 11 14.98 -5.57 -0.37
N TYR A 12 13.96 -6.27 -0.87
CA TYR A 12 13.31 -5.95 -2.14
C TYR A 12 12.09 -5.04 -1.99
N ALA A 13 11.70 -4.72 -0.75
CA ALA A 13 10.55 -3.85 -0.50
C ALA A 13 10.97 -2.37 -0.59
N SER A 14 10.53 -1.70 -1.67
CA SER A 14 10.66 -0.25 -1.80
C SER A 14 9.60 0.46 -0.96
N PRO A 15 9.95 1.42 -0.11
CA PRO A 15 8.96 2.25 0.56
C PRO A 15 8.38 3.35 -0.33
N PHE A 16 8.90 3.49 -1.55
CA PHE A 16 8.57 4.58 -2.49
C PHE A 16 7.88 4.09 -3.76
N SER A 17 7.76 2.77 -3.95
CA SER A 17 7.02 2.20 -5.07
C SER A 17 6.53 0.79 -4.80
N ILE A 18 5.48 0.40 -5.52
CA ILE A 18 4.94 -0.96 -5.54
C ILE A 18 4.65 -1.38 -6.97
N LEU A 19 4.84 -2.66 -7.26
CA LEU A 19 4.42 -3.26 -8.52
C LEU A 19 2.95 -3.67 -8.42
N ILE A 20 2.12 -3.16 -9.34
CA ILE A 20 0.69 -3.49 -9.44
C ILE A 20 0.41 -4.12 -10.81
N VAL A 21 -0.69 -4.87 -10.89
CA VAL A 21 -1.23 -5.36 -12.15
C VAL A 21 -2.52 -4.59 -12.41
N ASP A 22 -2.60 -3.91 -13.55
CA ASP A 22 -3.80 -3.17 -13.93
C ASP A 22 -4.90 -4.08 -14.51
N ALA A 23 -6.06 -3.49 -14.82
CA ALA A 23 -7.18 -4.21 -15.42
C ALA A 23 -6.86 -4.82 -16.81
N ASN A 24 -5.81 -4.35 -17.47
CA ASN A 24 -5.32 -4.87 -18.76
C ASN A 24 -4.24 -5.95 -18.58
N ASN A 25 -4.03 -6.43 -17.34
CA ASN A 25 -3.00 -7.41 -17.00
C ASN A 25 -1.56 -6.92 -17.30
N THR A 26 -1.34 -5.60 -17.21
CA THR A 26 -0.04 -4.95 -17.39
C THR A 26 0.61 -4.72 -16.03
N LEU A 27 1.88 -5.11 -15.91
CA LEU A 27 2.69 -4.82 -14.73
C LEU A 27 3.14 -3.36 -14.76
N LEU A 28 2.78 -2.60 -13.73
CA LEU A 28 3.13 -1.18 -13.59
C LEU A 28 3.87 -0.95 -12.27
N GLU A 29 4.84 -0.05 -12.29
CA GLU A 29 5.43 0.51 -11.07
C GLU A 29 4.63 1.75 -10.65
N LEU A 30 3.89 1.66 -9.54
CA LEU A 30 3.21 2.78 -8.93
C LEU A 30 4.14 3.45 -7.93
N ARG A 31 4.47 4.72 -8.16
CA ARG A 31 5.40 5.49 -7.32
C ARG A 31 4.65 6.35 -6.32
N CYS A 32 5.16 6.44 -5.09
CA CYS A 32 4.69 7.39 -4.11
C CYS A 32 5.17 8.82 -4.43
N PRO A 33 4.37 9.86 -4.11
CA PRO A 33 3.02 9.75 -3.60
C PRO A 33 2.00 9.38 -4.70
N PHE A 34 0.95 8.65 -4.33
CA PHE A 34 -0.18 8.35 -5.22
C PHE A 34 -1.52 8.46 -4.48
N ASN A 35 -2.59 8.64 -5.24
CA ASN A 35 -3.93 8.81 -4.68
C ASN A 35 -4.68 7.48 -4.58
N VAL A 36 -5.43 7.33 -3.50
CA VAL A 36 -6.33 6.20 -3.29
C VAL A 36 -7.68 6.70 -2.79
N ILE A 37 -8.74 5.93 -2.99
CA ILE A 37 -10.09 6.23 -2.52
C ILE A 37 -10.55 5.20 -1.49
N GLY A 38 -11.16 5.65 -0.39
CA GLY A 38 -11.73 4.74 0.61
C GLY A 38 -12.92 3.94 0.07
N ILE A 39 -12.90 2.61 0.22
CA ILE A 39 -13.98 1.73 -0.31
C ILE A 39 -15.14 1.54 0.69
N ASN A 40 -14.89 1.74 1.98
CA ASN A 40 -15.89 1.65 3.04
C ASN A 40 -15.53 2.53 4.25
N ASP A 41 -16.53 2.87 5.05
CA ASP A 41 -16.31 3.54 6.32
C ASP A 41 -15.67 2.56 7.31
N HIS A 42 -14.42 2.82 7.69
CA HIS A 42 -13.69 1.99 8.63
C HIS A 42 -12.68 2.80 9.45
N ASN A 43 -12.93 2.92 10.75
CA ASN A 43 -12.12 3.71 11.68
C ASN A 43 -11.96 5.18 11.23
N LEU A 44 -10.82 5.49 10.60
CA LEU A 44 -10.44 6.83 10.14
C LEU A 44 -10.53 6.96 8.61
N ILE A 45 -10.99 5.91 7.94
CA ILE A 45 -11.19 5.87 6.49
C ILE A 45 -12.67 6.11 6.23
N LEU A 46 -12.96 7.11 5.39
CA LEU A 46 -14.30 7.43 4.94
C LEU A 46 -14.48 6.95 3.51
N GLN A 47 -15.64 6.36 3.23
CA GLN A 47 -15.98 5.93 1.89
C GLN A 47 -16.00 7.11 0.91
N ASN A 48 -15.44 6.90 -0.28
CA ASN A 48 -15.32 7.89 -1.35
C ASN A 48 -14.42 9.10 -1.07
N GLU A 49 -13.74 9.16 0.07
CA GLU A 49 -12.69 10.17 0.30
C GLU A 49 -11.37 9.77 -0.36
N VAL A 50 -10.65 10.77 -0.85
CA VAL A 50 -9.34 10.61 -1.48
C VAL A 50 -8.25 10.84 -0.44
N TYR A 51 -7.33 9.89 -0.36
CA TYR A 51 -6.17 9.92 0.50
C TYR A 51 -4.88 9.88 -0.33
N VAL A 52 -3.82 10.52 0.18
CA VAL A 52 -2.49 10.51 -0.43
C VAL A 52 -1.63 9.49 0.30
N VAL A 53 -1.20 8.46 -0.42
CA VAL A 53 -0.23 7.48 0.11
C VAL A 53 1.17 8.05 -0.06
N GLU A 54 1.80 8.40 1.07
CA GLU A 54 3.12 9.02 1.11
C GLU A 54 4.23 7.97 1.00
N ARG A 55 4.01 6.78 1.58
CA ARG A 55 4.94 5.64 1.58
C ARG A 55 4.19 4.33 1.63
N ILE A 56 4.88 3.28 1.21
CA ILE A 56 4.45 1.89 1.36
C ILE A 56 5.30 1.22 2.45
N ARG A 57 4.69 0.38 3.28
CA ARG A 57 5.42 -0.47 4.23
C ARG A 57 4.88 -1.90 4.22
N ILE A 58 5.57 -2.78 4.92
CA ILE A 58 5.19 -4.18 5.11
C ILE A 58 4.91 -4.43 6.60
N SER A 59 3.77 -5.02 6.91
CA SER A 59 3.39 -5.40 8.28
C SER A 59 4.20 -6.61 8.77
N LYS A 60 4.10 -6.94 10.07
CA LYS A 60 4.75 -8.13 10.63
C LYS A 60 4.22 -9.43 10.02
N GLU A 61 3.00 -9.39 9.52
CA GLU A 61 2.29 -10.46 8.84
C GLU A 61 2.54 -10.46 7.32
N LEU A 62 3.50 -9.65 6.84
CA LEU A 62 3.89 -9.54 5.43
C LEU A 62 2.80 -8.97 4.51
N SER A 63 1.87 -8.19 5.06
CA SER A 63 0.87 -7.48 4.27
C SER A 63 1.33 -6.07 3.92
N VAL A 64 0.93 -5.57 2.75
CA VAL A 64 1.18 -4.19 2.34
C VAL A 64 0.36 -3.24 3.20
N VAL A 65 0.99 -2.17 3.69
CA VAL A 65 0.31 -1.07 4.37
C VAL A 65 0.70 0.26 3.73
N TYR A 66 -0.27 1.15 3.66
CA TYR A 66 -0.11 2.52 3.17
C TYR A 66 0.14 3.45 4.35
N GLU A 67 1.14 4.31 4.22
CA GLU A 67 1.37 5.42 5.13
C GLU A 67 0.66 6.65 4.56
N ILE A 68 -0.37 7.10 5.29
CA ILE A 68 -1.22 8.24 4.96
C ILE A 68 -1.23 9.13 6.20
N GLU A 69 -0.77 10.38 6.08
CA GLU A 69 -0.66 11.33 7.20
C GLU A 69 0.04 10.73 8.44
N GLN A 70 1.19 10.08 8.24
CA GLN A 70 1.97 9.39 9.29
C GLN A 70 1.24 8.23 10.00
N ARG A 71 0.09 7.80 9.50
CA ARG A 71 -0.67 6.65 10.00
C ARG A 71 -0.61 5.49 9.01
N LEU A 72 -0.65 4.26 9.53
CA LEU A 72 -0.58 3.05 8.72
C LEU A 72 -1.96 2.44 8.55
N PHE A 73 -2.33 2.16 7.31
CA PHE A 73 -3.58 1.52 6.94
C PHE A 73 -3.32 0.33 6.02
N HIS A 74 -4.07 -0.76 6.19
CA HIS A 74 -3.95 -1.87 5.24
C HIS A 74 -4.51 -1.47 3.86
N TYR A 75 -3.80 -1.88 2.81
CA TYR A 75 -4.12 -1.50 1.42
C TYR A 75 -5.55 -1.86 1.01
N TYR A 76 -6.09 -2.96 1.53
CA TYR A 76 -7.40 -3.50 1.13
C TYR A 76 -8.60 -2.65 1.58
N HIS A 77 -8.38 -1.52 2.27
CA HIS A 77 -9.42 -0.54 2.55
C HIS A 77 -9.53 0.56 1.48
N PHE A 78 -8.71 0.50 0.43
CA PHE A 78 -8.67 1.53 -0.59
C PHE A 78 -8.60 0.93 -2.00
N ASP A 79 -9.14 1.68 -2.96
CA ASP A 79 -8.90 1.48 -4.39
C ASP A 79 -7.89 2.52 -4.89
N ILE A 80 -7.01 2.11 -5.79
CA ILE A 80 -5.99 3.00 -6.39
C ILE A 80 -6.65 3.86 -7.45
N LEU A 81 -6.43 5.17 -7.38
CA LEU A 81 -6.82 6.11 -8.44
C LEU A 81 -5.65 6.26 -9.41
N ASN A 82 -5.63 5.42 -10.46
CA ASN A 82 -4.63 5.41 -11.52
C ASN A 82 -5.28 5.55 -12.90
#